data_AF-A0AAW1WIU1-F1
#
_entry.id   AF-A0AAW1WIU1-F1
#
_cell.length_a   1.000
_cell.length_b   1.000
_cell.length_c   1.000
_cell.angle_alpha   90.00
_cell.angle_beta   90.00
_cell.angle_gamma   90.00
#
_symmetry.space_group_name_H-M   'P 1'
#
loop_
_entity.id
_entity.type
_entity.pdbx_description
1 polymer ?
#
loop_
_entity_poly.entity_id
_entity_poly.type
_entity_poly.pdbx_seq_one_letter_code
_entity_poly.pdbx_strand_id
1 'polypeptide(L)'
;MRDITNPKPLIFPEKSLTLRPDQWPYQTRFTLILESAPSQSVNLHRLSDSDSEVVEVSLESPQVRNAIGKDMLKGLQNTFDAISNDSSANVLLIT
;
A
#
# COMPACT_ATOMS: atom_id res chain seq x y z
N MET A 1 50.14 5.92 -48.42
CA MET A 1 49.21 5.13 -47.59
C MET A 1 49.47 5.48 -46.13
N ARG A 2 48.59 6.31 -45.56
CA ARG A 2 48.34 6.65 -44.13
C ARG A 2 49.51 7.15 -43.24
N ASP A 3 49.42 8.45 -42.93
CA ASP A 3 49.86 9.10 -41.68
C ASP A 3 49.16 8.48 -40.46
N ILE A 4 49.88 8.31 -39.35
CA ILE A 4 49.29 8.11 -38.02
C ILE A 4 50.05 8.98 -37.01
N THR A 5 49.68 10.26 -36.98
CA THR A 5 50.06 11.23 -35.97
C THR A 5 49.39 10.87 -34.65
N ASN A 6 50.15 10.68 -33.58
CA ASN A 6 49.64 10.52 -32.22
C ASN A 6 49.11 11.88 -31.71
N PRO A 7 47.81 12.03 -31.37
CA PRO A 7 47.32 13.30 -30.83
C PRO A 7 47.50 13.35 -29.30
N LYS A 8 48.14 14.43 -28.86
CA LYS A 8 48.26 14.87 -27.46
C LYS A 8 46.88 14.95 -26.78
N PRO A 9 46.79 14.71 -25.45
CA PRO A 9 45.53 14.84 -24.73
C PRO A 9 45.05 16.30 -24.76
N LEU A 10 43.93 16.56 -25.42
CA LEU A 10 43.23 17.83 -25.36
C LEU A 10 42.42 17.85 -24.06
N ILE A 11 42.90 18.64 -23.10
CA ILE A 11 42.15 19.02 -21.90
C ILE A 11 40.92 19.80 -22.39
N PHE A 12 39.74 19.22 -22.24
CA PHE A 12 38.49 19.93 -22.50
C PHE A 12 38.27 20.96 -21.39
N PRO A 13 37.95 22.23 -21.71
CA PRO A 13 37.59 23.19 -20.69
C PRO A 13 36.24 22.81 -20.10
N GLU A 14 36.18 22.70 -18.77
CA GLU A 14 34.93 22.61 -18.03
C GLU A 14 34.09 23.86 -18.33
N LYS A 15 33.12 23.71 -19.22
CA LYS A 15 32.10 24.73 -19.42
C LYS A 15 31.17 24.64 -18.22
N SER A 16 31.44 25.46 -17.21
CA SER A 16 30.50 25.79 -16.15
C SER A 16 29.19 26.29 -16.81
N LEU A 17 28.17 25.43 -16.84
CA LEU A 17 26.81 25.83 -17.15
C LEU A 17 26.31 26.65 -15.96
N THR A 18 26.48 27.97 -16.01
CA THR A 18 25.79 28.88 -15.11
C THR A 18 24.30 28.85 -15.47
N LEU A 19 23.57 27.92 -14.85
CA LEU A 19 22.12 27.90 -14.83
C LEU A 19 21.64 29.23 -14.24
N ARG A 20 21.03 30.06 -15.08
CA ARG A 20 20.35 31.27 -14.63
C ARG A 20 19.17 30.86 -13.73
N PRO A 21 18.94 31.54 -12.60
CA PRO A 21 17.90 31.16 -11.63
C PRO A 21 16.47 31.28 -12.16
N ASP A 22 16.26 31.89 -13.34
CA ASP A 22 14.94 32.25 -13.84
C ASP A 22 14.24 31.13 -14.64
N GLN A 23 14.84 29.94 -14.74
CA GLN A 23 14.30 28.82 -15.51
C GLN A 23 14.18 27.55 -14.65
N TRP A 24 13.30 27.58 -13.67
CA TRP A 24 12.82 26.34 -13.05
C TRP A 24 11.85 25.66 -14.02
N PRO A 25 12.10 24.43 -14.49
CA PRO A 25 11.08 23.69 -15.18
C PRO A 25 9.91 23.46 -14.20
N TYR A 26 8.70 23.78 -14.64
CA TYR A 26 7.47 23.57 -13.88
C TYR A 26 7.46 22.15 -13.30
N GLN A 27 7.58 22.04 -11.98
CA GLN A 27 7.58 20.75 -11.29
C GLN A 27 6.15 20.37 -10.97
N THR A 28 5.53 19.56 -11.82
CA THR A 28 4.21 18.98 -11.54
C THR A 28 4.32 18.03 -10.35
N ARG A 29 3.71 18.40 -9.23
CA ARG A 29 3.64 17.56 -8.04
C ARG A 29 2.32 16.79 -8.07
N PHE A 30 2.38 15.47 -8.23
CA PHE A 30 1.24 14.60 -8.01
C PHE A 30 1.28 14.11 -6.56
N THR A 31 0.29 14.50 -5.76
CA THR A 31 0.11 13.96 -4.41
C THR A 31 -0.69 12.65 -4.54
N LEU A 32 -0.07 11.54 -4.14
CA LEU A 32 -0.74 10.25 -4.10
C LEU A 32 -1.60 10.22 -2.81
N ILE A 33 -2.91 10.37 -2.96
CA ILE A 33 -3.84 10.16 -1.85
C ILE A 33 -4.03 8.65 -1.72
N LEU A 34 -3.27 8.05 -0.80
CA LEU A 34 -3.48 6.67 -0.40
C LEU A 34 -4.68 6.65 0.55
N GLU A 35 -5.87 6.33 0.02
CA GLU A 35 -6.92 5.80 0.88
C GLU A 35 -6.38 4.49 1.48
N SER A 36 -6.35 4.42 2.81
CA SER A 36 -6.08 3.18 3.51
C SER A 36 -7.21 2.22 3.15
N ALA A 37 -7.02 1.39 2.14
CA ALA A 37 -7.96 0.31 1.84
C ALA A 37 -8.16 -0.49 3.13
N PRO A 38 -9.41 -0.78 3.53
CA PRO A 38 -9.66 -1.63 4.67
C PRO A 38 -8.89 -2.93 4.49
N SER A 39 -8.25 -3.39 5.56
CA SER A 39 -7.46 -4.62 5.56
C SER A 39 -8.33 -5.77 5.07
N GLN A 40 -8.13 -6.20 3.83
CA GLN A 40 -8.91 -7.26 3.19
C GLN A 40 -8.72 -8.65 3.83
N SER A 41 -7.87 -8.74 4.87
CA SER A 41 -7.54 -9.99 5.55
C SER A 41 -8.66 -10.56 6.42
N VAL A 42 -9.62 -9.73 6.82
CA VAL A 42 -10.73 -10.13 7.70
C VAL A 42 -12.00 -9.48 7.19
N ASN A 43 -13.03 -10.29 6.96
CA ASN A 43 -14.34 -9.84 6.53
C ASN A 43 -15.39 -10.18 7.59
N LEU A 44 -16.39 -9.31 7.76
CA LEU A 44 -17.47 -9.50 8.71
C LEU A 44 -18.79 -9.58 7.95
N HIS A 45 -19.54 -10.65 8.17
CA HIS A 45 -20.82 -10.90 7.55
C HIS A 45 -21.85 -11.30 8.61
N ARG A 46 -23.04 -10.72 8.55
CA ARG A 46 -24.13 -11.08 9.45
C ARG A 46 -25.06 -12.06 8.75
N LEU A 47 -25.37 -13.17 9.41
CA LEU A 47 -26.32 -14.13 8.86
C LEU A 47 -27.74 -13.55 8.90
N SER A 48 -28.60 -14.01 7.99
CA SER A 48 -29.95 -13.47 7.80
C SER A 48 -30.99 -14.30 8.54
N ASP A 49 -32.21 -13.76 8.62
CA ASP A 49 -33.41 -14.47 9.09
C ASP A 49 -33.29 -15.00 10.53
N SER A 50 -33.40 -16.31 10.71
CA SER A 50 -33.39 -16.97 12.02
C SER A 50 -32.02 -16.95 12.69
N ASP A 51 -30.96 -16.76 11.90
CA ASP A 51 -29.58 -16.73 12.39
C ASP A 51 -29.05 -15.31 12.50
N SER A 52 -29.94 -14.30 12.56
CA SER A 52 -29.54 -12.89 12.65
C SER A 52 -28.74 -12.52 13.89
N GLU A 53 -28.72 -13.36 14.92
CA GLU A 53 -27.84 -13.19 16.08
C GLU A 53 -26.41 -13.71 15.85
N VAL A 54 -26.16 -14.38 14.72
CA VAL A 54 -24.86 -14.97 14.37
C VAL A 54 -24.11 -14.02 13.43
N VAL A 55 -22.88 -13.70 13.83
CA VAL A 55 -21.93 -12.92 13.02
C VAL A 55 -20.77 -13.81 12.62
N GLU A 56 -20.52 -13.88 11.32
CA GLU A 56 -19.41 -14.60 10.72
C GLU A 56 -18.22 -13.67 10.46
N VAL A 57 -17.03 -14.16 10.80
CA VAL A 57 -15.75 -13.51 10.58
C VAL A 57 -14.89 -14.41 9.71
N SER A 58 -14.77 -14.05 8.43
CA SER A 58 -14.01 -14.78 7.42
C SER A 58 -12.56 -14.27 7.36
N LEU A 59 -11.59 -15.19 7.42
CA LEU A 59 -10.16 -14.88 7.31
C LEU A 59 -9.70 -15.02 5.85
N GLU A 60 -9.62 -13.90 5.14
CA GLU A 60 -9.35 -13.87 3.70
C GLU A 60 -7.95 -13.35 3.40
N SER A 61 -6.94 -14.21 3.50
CA SER A 61 -5.58 -13.89 3.05
C SER A 61 -5.00 -15.01 2.19
N PRO A 62 -5.61 -15.27 1.01
CA PRO A 62 -5.24 -16.41 0.17
C PRO A 62 -3.76 -16.37 -0.27
N GLN A 63 -3.19 -15.17 -0.42
CA GLN A 63 -1.79 -14.97 -0.82
C GLN A 63 -0.79 -15.52 0.21
N VAL A 64 -1.19 -15.58 1.49
CA VAL A 64 -0.37 -16.11 2.59
C VAL A 64 -1.05 -17.30 3.29
N ARG A 65 -1.97 -17.98 2.59
CA ARG A 65 -2.70 -19.15 3.11
C ARG A 65 -3.41 -18.88 4.45
N ASN A 66 -4.00 -17.70 4.59
CA ASN A 66 -4.69 -17.25 5.81
C ASN A 66 -3.77 -17.28 7.05
N ALA A 67 -2.46 -17.09 6.85
CA ALA A 67 -1.52 -16.96 7.96
C ALA A 67 -1.87 -15.73 8.80
N ILE A 68 -1.79 -15.90 10.13
CA ILE A 68 -2.04 -14.83 11.10
C ILE A 68 -0.84 -13.90 11.13
N GLY A 69 -0.84 -12.92 10.21
CA GLY A 69 0.10 -11.82 10.16
C GLY A 69 -0.39 -10.59 10.92
N LYS A 70 0.44 -9.55 10.94
CA LYS A 70 0.13 -8.26 11.58
C LYS A 70 -1.17 -7.64 11.06
N ASP A 71 -1.41 -7.71 9.76
CA ASP A 71 -2.60 -7.13 9.14
C ASP A 71 -3.87 -7.86 9.57
N MET A 72 -3.82 -9.20 9.67
CA MET A 72 -4.94 -10.00 10.12
C MET A 72 -5.22 -9.81 11.61
N LEU A 73 -4.19 -9.69 12.45
CA LEU A 73 -4.35 -9.34 13.86
C LEU A 73 -5.01 -7.97 14.04
N LYS A 74 -4.62 -6.98 13.23
CA LYS A 74 -5.22 -5.64 13.25
C LYS A 74 -6.67 -5.68 12.77
N GLY A 75 -6.95 -6.45 11.71
CA GLY A 75 -8.31 -6.68 11.21
C GLY A 75 -9.20 -7.31 12.28
N LEU A 76 -8.73 -8.40 12.91
CA LEU A 76 -9.45 -9.08 13.99
C LEU A 76 -9.73 -8.15 15.17
N GLN A 77 -8.77 -7.33 15.58
CA GLN A 77 -8.97 -6.34 16.64
C GLN A 77 -10.12 -5.37 16.30
N ASN A 78 -10.06 -4.75 15.13
CA ASN A 78 -11.10 -3.81 14.69
C ASN A 78 -12.48 -4.49 14.58
N THR A 79 -12.50 -5.71 14.06
CA THR A 79 -13.73 -6.51 13.89
C THR A 79 -14.34 -6.86 15.24
N PHE A 80 -13.55 -7.32 16.21
CA PHE A 80 -14.04 -7.65 17.54
C PHE A 80 -14.47 -6.41 18.33
N ASP A 81 -13.78 -5.28 18.18
CA ASP A 81 -14.23 -4.01 18.75
C ASP A 81 -15.59 -3.59 18.18
N ALA A 82 -15.80 -3.74 16.86
CA ALA A 82 -17.09 -3.45 16.24
C ALA A 82 -18.20 -4.36 16.77
N ILE A 83 -17.95 -5.66 16.89
CA ILE A 83 -18.92 -6.64 17.40
C ILE A 83 -19.21 -6.43 18.89
N SER A 84 -18.21 -6.06 19.69
CA SER A 84 -18.41 -5.78 21.12
C SER A 84 -19.41 -4.64 21.37
N ASN A 85 -19.58 -3.75 20.39
CA ASN A 85 -20.55 -2.66 20.41
C ASN A 85 -21.88 -3.04 19.74
N ASP A 86 -22.00 -4.20 19.09
CA ASP A 86 -23.24 -4.70 18.51
C ASP A 86 -23.99 -5.60 19.50
N SER A 87 -24.96 -5.01 20.21
CA SER A 87 -25.80 -5.72 21.19
C SER A 87 -26.69 -6.81 20.60
N SER A 88 -26.79 -6.89 19.27
CA SER A 88 -27.63 -7.86 18.57
C SER A 88 -26.84 -9.06 18.04
N ALA A 89 -25.53 -9.07 18.22
CA ALA A 89 -24.68 -10.23 17.99
C ALA A 89 -24.59 -11.07 19.28
N ASN A 90 -24.89 -12.36 19.18
CA ASN A 90 -24.87 -13.31 20.30
C ASN A 90 -23.82 -14.41 20.08
N VAL A 91 -23.66 -14.84 18.82
CA VAL A 91 -22.74 -15.91 18.46
C VAL A 91 -21.76 -15.41 17.41
N LEU A 92 -20.48 -15.75 17.60
CA LEU A 92 -19.43 -15.47 16.63
C LEU A 92 -18.98 -16.76 15.96
N LEU A 93 -18.96 -16.78 14.63
CA LEU A 93 -18.41 -17.84 13.82
C LEU A 93 -17.12 -17.34 13.15
N ILE A 94 -16.03 -18.11 13.22
CA ILE A 94 -14.76 -17.76 12.57
C ILE A 94 -14.49 -18.82 11.48
N THR A 95 -14.28 -18.37 10.24
CA THR A 95 -14.14 -19.23 9.05
C THR A 95 -12.85 -18.97 8.27
#